data_AF-A0A8S0SV66-F1
#
_entry.id   AF-A0A8S0SV66-F1
#
_cell.length_a   1.000
_cell.length_b   1.000
_cell.length_c   1.000
_cell.angle_alpha   90.00
_cell.angle_beta   90.00
_cell.angle_gamma   90.00
#
_symmetry.space_group_name_H-M   'P 1'
#
loop_
_entity.id
_entity.type
_entity.pdbx_description
1 polymer ?
#
loop_
_entity_poly.entity_id
_entity_poly.type
_entity_poly.pdbx_seq_one_letter_code
_entity_poly.pdbx_strand_id
1 'polypeptide(L)'
;MQKESERLNILFCCVFDDLLRCPSDTLAFEDDSRKGSNELLARAWSTSWSNADKALTTFINGALIEYSKNRRKADSATTSFLSPHLHFGKVSVWKVFQLVRIKQVLWPNDGNKEGEESVNLFLKSIGLREYSRYMSFNHPYSHERPLLGHLKNFSWVVDESLFKAWRLVIH
;
A
#
# COMPACT_ATOMS: atom_id res chain seq x y z
N MET A 1 -18.48 -44.63 -4.02
CA MET A 1 -18.96 -43.34 -3.49
C MET A 1 -18.41 -43.04 -2.09
N GLN A 2 -18.77 -43.77 -1.02
CA GLN A 2 -18.23 -43.48 0.34
C GLN A 2 -16.70 -43.75 0.49
N LYS A 3 -16.20 -44.85 -0.10
CA LYS A 3 -14.79 -45.26 -0.01
C LYS A 3 -13.78 -44.36 -0.76
N GLU A 4 -14.21 -43.58 -1.74
CA GLU A 4 -13.34 -42.63 -2.47
C GLU A 4 -13.21 -41.29 -1.73
N SER A 5 -14.26 -40.87 -1.03
CA SER A 5 -14.23 -39.67 -0.18
C SER A 5 -13.28 -39.81 1.01
N GLU A 6 -13.19 -41.00 1.62
CA GLU A 6 -12.23 -41.25 2.72
C GLU A 6 -10.78 -41.32 2.22
N ARG A 7 -10.55 -41.88 1.02
CA ARG A 7 -9.21 -41.94 0.41
C ARG A 7 -8.70 -40.54 0.03
N LEU A 8 -9.56 -39.65 -0.45
CA LEU A 8 -9.19 -38.26 -0.73
C LEU A 8 -8.89 -37.47 0.55
N ASN A 9 -9.64 -37.69 1.65
CA ASN A 9 -9.35 -37.05 2.94
C ASN A 9 -8.04 -37.53 3.59
N ILE A 10 -7.72 -38.82 3.46
CA ILE A 10 -6.45 -39.37 3.99
C ILE A 10 -5.27 -38.86 3.17
N LEU A 11 -5.40 -38.78 1.83
CA LEU A 11 -4.36 -38.23 0.97
C LEU A 11 -4.15 -36.72 1.22
N PHE A 12 -5.22 -35.97 1.48
CA PHE A 12 -5.14 -34.54 1.81
C PHE A 12 -4.50 -34.30 3.18
N CYS A 13 -4.79 -35.15 4.19
CA CYS A 13 -4.12 -35.09 5.50
C CYS A 13 -2.64 -35.45 5.40
N CYS A 14 -2.25 -36.53 4.71
CA CYS A 14 -0.85 -36.94 4.61
C CYS A 14 0.03 -35.91 3.88
N VAL A 15 -0.49 -35.28 2.81
CA VAL A 15 0.27 -34.26 2.07
C VAL A 15 0.43 -32.97 2.88
N PHE A 16 -0.57 -32.59 3.70
CA PHE A 16 -0.46 -31.43 4.60
C PHE A 16 0.45 -31.70 5.81
N ASP A 17 0.42 -32.91 6.36
CA ASP A 17 1.25 -33.31 7.52
C ASP A 17 2.74 -33.37 7.14
N ASP A 18 3.05 -33.78 5.89
CA ASP A 18 4.43 -33.74 5.36
C ASP A 18 4.92 -32.31 5.06
N LEU A 19 4.04 -31.38 4.65
CA LEU A 19 4.40 -29.96 4.48
C LEU A 19 4.68 -29.26 5.82
N LEU A 20 4.07 -29.72 6.92
CA LEU A 20 4.33 -29.23 8.27
C LEU A 20 5.60 -29.81 8.91
N ARG A 21 6.20 -30.85 8.32
CA ARG A 21 7.44 -31.49 8.79
C ARG A 21 8.72 -30.91 8.18
N CYS A 22 8.62 -30.02 7.20
CA CYS A 22 9.79 -29.28 6.73
C CYS A 22 10.23 -28.31 7.83
N PRO A 23 11.50 -28.37 8.32
CA PRO A 23 12.01 -27.33 9.20
C PRO A 23 11.88 -26.00 8.45
N SER A 24 11.18 -25.04 9.06
CA SER A 24 11.12 -23.70 8.50
C SER A 24 12.50 -23.08 8.65
N ASP A 25 13.29 -23.08 7.58
CA ASP A 25 14.56 -22.36 7.57
C ASP A 25 14.30 -20.89 7.89
N THR A 26 15.00 -20.38 8.90
CA THR A 26 14.88 -18.97 9.27
C THR A 26 15.68 -18.15 8.25
N LEU A 27 14.96 -17.56 7.30
CA LEU A 27 15.56 -16.65 6.32
C LEU A 27 15.82 -15.28 6.96
N ALA A 28 17.08 -14.85 6.98
CA ALA A 28 17.46 -13.50 7.38
C ALA A 28 17.17 -12.53 6.22
N PHE A 29 16.19 -11.65 6.40
CA PHE A 29 15.84 -10.59 5.44
C PHE A 29 16.54 -9.26 5.71
N GLU A 30 17.09 -9.09 6.91
CA GLU A 30 17.72 -7.84 7.35
C GLU A 30 19.23 -8.04 7.55
N ASP A 31 19.97 -6.97 7.27
CA ASP A 31 21.40 -6.88 7.60
C ASP A 31 21.56 -6.56 9.09
N ASP A 32 22.36 -7.37 9.80
CA ASP A 32 22.57 -7.26 11.24
C ASP A 32 23.09 -5.87 11.64
N SER A 33 23.87 -5.22 10.76
CA SER A 33 24.40 -3.87 11.01
C SER A 33 23.31 -2.79 11.08
N ARG A 34 22.16 -3.01 10.42
CA ARG A 34 21.06 -2.04 10.31
C ARG A 34 19.86 -2.35 11.20
N LYS A 35 19.86 -3.50 11.87
CA LYS A 35 18.75 -3.98 12.70
C LYS A 35 18.27 -2.94 13.72
N GLY A 36 19.20 -2.36 14.48
CA GLY A 36 18.87 -1.33 15.48
C GLY A 36 18.27 -0.04 14.88
N SER A 37 18.69 0.34 13.67
CA SER A 37 18.10 1.49 12.95
C SER A 37 16.71 1.16 12.40
N ASN A 38 16.51 -0.07 11.91
CA ASN A 38 15.21 -0.52 11.40
C ASN A 38 14.14 -0.60 12.50
N GLU A 39 14.52 -0.96 13.73
CA GLU A 39 13.62 -1.00 14.89
C GLU A 39 12.94 0.36 15.17
N LEU A 40 13.57 1.48 14.80
CA LEU A 40 12.97 2.81 14.93
C LEU A 40 11.70 2.97 14.08
N LEU A 41 11.61 2.27 12.94
CA LEU A 41 10.44 2.30 12.06
C LEU A 41 9.20 1.71 12.74
N ALA A 42 9.39 0.74 13.65
CA ALA A 42 8.30 0.09 14.39
C ALA A 42 7.55 1.05 15.33
N ARG A 43 8.14 2.21 15.66
CA ARG A 43 7.47 3.25 16.47
C ARG A 43 6.33 3.94 15.70
N ALA A 44 6.50 4.11 14.39
CA ALA A 44 5.53 4.81 13.55
C ALA A 44 4.67 3.86 12.71
N TRP A 45 5.20 2.67 12.38
CA TRP A 45 4.56 1.73 11.46
C TRP A 45 4.37 0.37 12.10
N SER A 46 3.21 -0.23 11.84
CA SER A 46 2.97 -1.64 12.14
C SER A 46 2.64 -2.40 10.88
N THR A 47 3.27 -3.54 10.65
CA THR A 47 3.20 -4.28 9.38
C THR A 47 2.07 -5.32 9.32
N SER A 48 1.32 -5.50 10.40
CA SER A 48 0.28 -6.52 10.49
C SER A 48 -0.95 -6.17 9.65
N TRP A 49 -1.59 -7.20 9.09
CA TRP A 49 -2.85 -7.09 8.34
C TRP A 49 -3.98 -6.51 9.22
N SER A 50 -4.04 -6.90 10.50
CA SER A 50 -5.01 -6.35 11.46
C SER A 50 -4.85 -4.84 11.65
N ASN A 51 -3.61 -4.35 11.77
CA ASN A 51 -3.36 -2.92 11.95
C ASN A 51 -3.64 -2.13 10.67
N ALA A 52 -3.44 -2.75 9.52
CA ALA A 52 -3.82 -2.16 8.24
C ALA A 52 -5.35 -1.95 8.13
N ASP A 53 -6.14 -2.90 8.64
CA ASP A 53 -7.61 -2.77 8.66
C ASP A 53 -8.10 -1.72 9.67
N LYS A 54 -7.43 -1.64 10.82
CA LYS A 54 -7.66 -0.57 11.80
C LYS A 54 -7.36 0.79 11.20
N ALA A 55 -6.21 0.95 10.53
CA ALA A 55 -5.83 2.20 9.86
C ALA A 55 -6.86 2.62 8.82
N LEU A 56 -7.37 1.67 8.01
CA LEU A 56 -8.44 1.90 7.05
C LEU A 56 -9.73 2.38 7.73
N THR A 57 -10.14 1.70 8.80
CA THR A 57 -11.37 2.04 9.53
C THR A 57 -11.26 3.40 10.20
N THR A 58 -10.13 3.69 10.84
CA THR A 58 -9.85 5.01 11.47
C THR A 58 -9.87 6.13 10.43
N PHE A 59 -9.27 5.91 9.26
CA PHE A 59 -9.29 6.91 8.19
C PHE A 59 -10.71 7.18 7.68
N ILE A 60 -11.48 6.13 7.38
CA ILE A 60 -12.84 6.24 6.82
C ILE A 60 -13.82 6.92 7.78
N ASN A 61 -13.67 6.69 9.09
CA ASN A 61 -14.54 7.28 10.09
C ASN A 61 -14.04 8.62 10.65
N GLY A 62 -12.80 9.00 10.34
CA GLY A 62 -12.18 10.25 10.79
C GLY A 62 -11.79 11.14 9.62
N ALA A 63 -10.51 11.12 9.26
CA ALA A 63 -9.89 12.07 8.35
C ALA A 63 -10.46 12.09 6.91
N LEU A 64 -11.20 11.06 6.49
CA LEU A 64 -11.80 11.02 5.16
C LEU A 64 -12.76 12.20 4.93
N ILE A 65 -13.51 12.67 5.93
CA ILE A 65 -14.48 13.75 5.72
C ILE A 65 -13.81 15.08 5.32
N GLU A 66 -12.64 15.37 5.89
CA GLU A 66 -11.88 16.61 5.64
C GLU A 66 -10.75 16.42 4.60
N TYR A 67 -10.71 15.27 3.92
CA TYR A 67 -9.63 14.94 3.01
C TYR A 67 -9.44 15.99 1.90
N SER A 68 -10.52 16.55 1.36
CA SER A 68 -10.48 17.59 0.32
C SER A 68 -9.66 18.82 0.74
N LYS A 69 -9.90 19.32 1.96
CA LYS A 69 -9.26 20.50 2.53
C LYS A 69 -7.83 20.22 2.97
N ASN A 70 -7.61 19.07 3.59
CA ASN A 70 -6.37 18.80 4.30
C ASN A 70 -5.32 18.03 3.46
N ARG A 71 -5.66 17.46 2.29
CA ARG A 71 -4.70 16.68 1.48
C ARG A 71 -3.40 17.40 1.09
N ARG A 72 -3.39 18.75 1.13
CA ARG A 72 -2.23 19.57 0.78
C ARG A 72 -1.35 19.92 2.00
N LYS A 73 -1.83 19.65 3.21
CA LYS A 73 -1.09 19.91 4.45
C LYS A 73 -0.22 18.70 4.77
N ALA A 74 1.09 18.93 4.89
CA ALA A 74 2.07 17.88 5.18
C ALA A 74 2.32 17.69 6.69
N ASP A 75 1.90 18.63 7.52
CA ASP A 75 2.15 18.69 8.97
C ASP A 75 1.23 17.80 9.81
N SER A 76 0.10 17.38 9.24
CA SER A 76 -1.01 16.77 9.97
C SER A 76 -1.33 15.38 9.44
N ALA A 77 -1.74 14.47 10.33
CA ALA A 77 -2.15 13.10 10.04
C ALA A 77 -3.53 13.02 9.34
N THR A 78 -3.65 13.68 8.20
CA THR A 78 -4.90 13.93 7.47
C THR A 78 -5.09 12.99 6.28
N THR A 79 -4.04 12.26 5.90
CA THR A 79 -4.08 11.23 4.85
C THR A 79 -4.30 9.85 5.47
N SER A 80 -4.53 8.85 4.63
CA SER A 80 -4.90 7.51 5.09
C SER A 80 -3.75 6.69 5.66
N PHE A 81 -2.48 7.05 5.38
CA PHE A 81 -1.29 6.23 5.68
C PHE A 81 -1.36 4.77 5.16
N LEU A 82 -2.26 4.48 4.21
CA LEU A 82 -2.47 3.12 3.70
C LEU A 82 -1.47 2.69 2.62
N SER A 83 -0.61 3.59 2.15
CA SER A 83 0.28 3.33 1.00
C SER A 83 1.15 2.06 1.19
N PRO A 84 1.88 1.88 2.31
CA PRO A 84 2.69 0.67 2.51
C PRO A 84 1.82 -0.60 2.59
N HIS A 85 0.68 -0.52 3.26
CA HIS A 85 -0.26 -1.64 3.37
C HIS A 85 -0.84 -2.06 2.02
N LEU A 86 -1.16 -1.10 1.14
CA LEU A 86 -1.66 -1.34 -0.20
C LEU A 86 -0.58 -1.81 -1.18
N HIS A 87 0.68 -1.41 -0.95
CA HIS A 87 1.81 -1.87 -1.74
C HIS A 87 2.05 -3.38 -1.53
N PHE A 88 2.08 -3.82 -0.28
CA PHE A 88 2.30 -5.23 0.10
C PHE A 88 1.02 -6.08 0.11
N GLY A 89 -0.13 -5.55 -0.35
CA GLY A 89 -1.38 -6.29 -0.40
C GLY A 89 -1.94 -6.70 0.97
N LYS A 90 -1.52 -6.04 2.06
CA LYS A 90 -2.05 -6.28 3.41
C LYS A 90 -3.52 -5.84 3.56
N VAL A 91 -3.95 -4.93 2.69
CA VAL A 91 -5.34 -4.48 2.55
C VAL A 91 -5.77 -4.64 1.10
N SER A 92 -6.97 -5.17 0.89
CA SER A 92 -7.57 -5.26 -0.45
C SER A 92 -8.03 -3.88 -0.93
N VAL A 93 -7.59 -3.48 -2.12
CA VAL A 93 -8.03 -2.24 -2.79
C VAL A 93 -9.55 -2.26 -3.00
N TRP A 94 -10.12 -3.43 -3.31
CA TRP A 94 -11.55 -3.60 -3.47
C TRP A 94 -12.30 -3.29 -2.17
N LYS A 95 -11.77 -3.73 -1.03
CA LYS A 95 -12.33 -3.40 0.29
C LYS A 95 -12.32 -1.89 0.54
N VAL A 96 -11.20 -1.22 0.23
CA VAL A 96 -11.10 0.25 0.35
C VAL A 96 -12.15 0.94 -0.53
N PHE A 97 -12.25 0.54 -1.80
CA PHE A 97 -13.21 1.11 -2.75
C PHE A 97 -14.65 0.96 -2.27
N GLN A 98 -15.04 -0.24 -1.85
CA GLN A 98 -16.38 -0.55 -1.35
C GLN A 98 -16.75 0.31 -0.14
N LEU A 99 -15.89 0.38 0.88
CA LEU A 99 -16.18 1.15 2.09
C LEU A 99 -16.29 2.65 1.83
N VAL A 100 -15.44 3.18 0.95
CA VAL A 100 -15.49 4.59 0.54
C VAL A 100 -16.74 4.87 -0.28
N ARG A 101 -17.14 3.94 -1.18
CA ARG A 101 -18.35 4.08 -1.98
C ARG A 101 -19.61 4.06 -1.12
N ILE A 102 -19.64 3.28 -0.04
CA ILE A 102 -20.73 3.32 0.95
C ILE A 102 -20.85 4.72 1.57
N LYS A 103 -19.74 5.33 2.02
CA LYS A 103 -19.76 6.71 2.54
C LYS A 103 -20.23 7.72 1.49
N GLN A 104 -19.85 7.52 0.23
CA GLN A 104 -20.30 8.37 -0.87
C GLN A 104 -21.82 8.37 -1.08
N VAL A 105 -22.49 7.25 -0.78
CA VAL A 105 -23.96 7.15 -0.91
C VAL A 105 -24.66 7.72 0.32
N LEU A 106 -24.06 7.57 1.51
CA LEU A 106 -24.65 8.02 2.77
C LEU A 106 -24.56 9.55 2.94
N TRP A 107 -23.39 10.15 2.69
CA TRP A 107 -23.15 11.57 3.00
C TRP A 107 -23.99 12.60 2.22
N PRO A 108 -24.37 12.37 0.94
CA PRO A 108 -25.28 13.26 0.25
C PRO A 108 -26.67 13.34 0.93
N ASN A 109 -27.16 12.22 1.49
CA ASN A 109 -28.45 12.20 2.20
C ASN A 109 -28.38 13.00 3.51
N ASP A 110 -27.21 13.09 4.12
CA ASP A 110 -26.94 13.87 5.33
C ASP A 110 -26.65 15.36 5.03
N GLY A 111 -26.71 15.79 3.77
CA GLY A 111 -26.41 17.16 3.34
C GLY A 111 -24.92 17.52 3.37
N ASN A 112 -24.03 16.53 3.49
CA ASN A 112 -22.59 16.73 3.66
C ASN A 112 -21.85 16.83 2.31
N LYS A 113 -21.91 18.02 1.70
CA LYS A 113 -21.25 18.31 0.41
C LYS A 113 -19.73 18.19 0.47
N GLU A 114 -19.11 18.53 1.61
CA GLU A 114 -17.66 18.46 1.76
C GLU A 114 -17.15 17.01 1.78
N GLY A 115 -17.91 16.11 2.42
CA GLY A 115 -17.64 14.68 2.41
C GLY A 115 -17.69 14.09 1.02
N GLU A 116 -18.64 14.49 0.19
CA GLU A 116 -18.77 14.03 -1.19
C GLU A 116 -17.52 14.37 -2.02
N GLU A 117 -17.04 15.63 -1.93
CA GLU A 117 -15.82 16.05 -2.62
C GLU A 117 -14.60 15.28 -2.10
N SER A 118 -14.49 15.10 -0.78
CA SER A 118 -13.42 14.34 -0.15
C SER A 118 -13.37 12.89 -0.63
N VAL A 119 -14.52 12.22 -0.75
CA VAL A 119 -14.60 10.86 -1.30
C VAL A 119 -14.15 10.82 -2.75
N ASN A 120 -14.64 11.73 -3.59
CA ASN A 120 -14.26 11.78 -5.00
C ASN A 120 -12.74 11.98 -5.17
N LEU A 121 -12.14 12.86 -4.38
CA LEU A 121 -10.70 13.08 -4.38
C LEU A 121 -9.93 11.86 -3.86
N PHE A 122 -10.42 11.17 -2.82
CA PHE A 122 -9.77 9.96 -2.31
C PHE A 122 -9.84 8.81 -3.32
N LEU A 123 -10.98 8.60 -3.97
CA LEU A 123 -11.13 7.62 -5.03
C LEU A 123 -10.24 7.94 -6.24
N LYS A 124 -10.04 9.23 -6.56
CA LYS A 124 -9.06 9.64 -7.57
C LYS A 124 -7.63 9.24 -7.19
N SER A 125 -7.25 9.38 -5.92
CA SER A 125 -5.94 8.93 -5.41
C SER A 125 -5.77 7.41 -5.53
N ILE A 126 -6.82 6.63 -5.26
CA ILE A 126 -6.81 5.18 -5.53
C ILE A 126 -6.73 4.90 -7.04
N GLY A 127 -7.44 5.66 -7.86
CA GLY A 127 -7.35 5.57 -9.32
C GLY A 127 -5.95 5.81 -9.85
N LEU A 128 -5.17 6.72 -9.26
CA LEU A 128 -3.77 6.93 -9.63
C LEU A 128 -2.89 5.68 -9.37
N ARG A 129 -3.18 4.92 -8.32
CA ARG A 129 -2.50 3.64 -8.05
C ARG A 129 -2.82 2.61 -9.14
N GLU A 130 -4.08 2.46 -9.51
CA GLU A 130 -4.50 1.55 -10.59
C GLU A 130 -3.94 1.99 -11.95
N TYR A 131 -3.94 3.31 -12.21
CA TYR A 131 -3.38 3.89 -13.42
C TYR A 131 -1.86 3.68 -13.51
N SER A 132 -1.14 3.80 -12.40
CA SER A 132 0.30 3.49 -12.35
C SER A 132 0.58 2.04 -12.79
N ARG A 133 -0.21 1.08 -12.31
CA ARG A 133 -0.11 -0.33 -12.74
C ARG A 133 -0.46 -0.52 -14.21
N TYR A 134 -1.52 0.13 -14.66
CA TYR A 134 -1.94 0.12 -16.06
C TYR A 134 -0.84 0.68 -16.97
N MET A 135 -0.19 1.78 -16.58
CA MET A 135 0.93 2.37 -17.32
C MET A 135 2.11 1.42 -17.41
N SER A 136 2.53 0.79 -16.30
CA SER A 136 3.64 -0.16 -16.32
C SER A 136 3.33 -1.41 -17.16
N PHE A 137 2.09 -1.86 -17.18
CA PHE A 137 1.66 -3.00 -18.01
C PHE A 137 1.68 -2.66 -19.51
N ASN A 138 1.16 -1.51 -19.91
CA ASN A 138 1.13 -1.10 -21.33
C ASN A 138 2.49 -0.59 -21.83
N HIS A 139 3.36 -0.15 -20.93
CA HIS A 139 4.71 0.33 -21.24
C HIS A 139 5.74 -0.50 -20.48
N PRO A 140 6.08 -1.72 -20.94
CA PRO A 140 6.91 -2.66 -20.18
C PRO A 140 8.31 -2.09 -19.84
N TYR A 141 8.86 -1.22 -20.70
CA TYR A 141 10.18 -0.61 -20.50
C TYR A 141 10.15 0.72 -19.72
N SER A 142 9.02 1.10 -19.13
CA SER A 142 8.85 2.38 -18.42
C SER A 142 9.74 2.53 -17.17
N HIS A 143 10.22 1.42 -16.61
CA HIS A 143 11.12 1.41 -15.45
C HIS A 143 12.58 1.73 -15.83
N GLU A 144 12.98 1.45 -17.08
CA GLU A 144 14.34 1.71 -17.59
C GLU A 144 14.38 2.94 -18.50
N ARG A 145 13.27 3.25 -19.17
CA ARG A 145 13.21 4.28 -20.22
C ARG A 145 12.15 5.31 -19.87
N PRO A 146 12.47 6.61 -19.96
CA PRO A 146 11.48 7.65 -19.75
C PRO A 146 10.38 7.54 -20.82
N LEU A 147 9.13 7.69 -20.40
CA LEU A 147 7.99 7.77 -21.32
C LEU A 147 8.09 9.01 -22.23
N LEU A 148 8.68 10.09 -21.71
CA LEU A 148 8.92 11.33 -22.43
C LEU A 148 10.27 11.26 -23.16
N GLY A 149 10.23 10.98 -24.47
CA GLY A 149 11.43 10.78 -25.29
C GLY A 149 12.39 11.98 -25.32
N HIS A 150 11.89 13.21 -25.19
CA HIS A 150 12.73 14.42 -25.20
C HIS A 150 13.67 14.50 -23.98
N LEU A 151 13.34 13.84 -22.87
CA LEU A 151 14.19 13.81 -21.67
C LEU A 151 15.36 12.82 -21.81
N LYS A 152 15.38 11.98 -22.84
CA LYS A 152 16.43 10.97 -23.04
C LYS A 152 17.81 11.61 -23.24
N ASN A 153 17.87 12.76 -23.91
CA ASN A 153 19.12 13.47 -24.22
C ASN A 153 19.34 14.70 -23.31
N PHE A 154 18.64 14.76 -22.18
CA PHE A 154 18.82 15.86 -21.23
C PHE A 154 20.17 15.73 -20.51
N SER A 155 20.97 16.80 -20.51
CA SER A 155 22.29 16.83 -19.88
C SER A 155 22.20 16.98 -18.36
N TRP A 156 21.85 15.88 -17.67
CA TRP A 156 21.85 15.83 -16.21
C TRP A 156 23.25 16.07 -15.64
N VAL A 157 23.37 16.93 -14.64
CA VAL A 157 24.62 17.14 -13.91
C VAL A 157 24.87 15.94 -13.01
N VAL A 158 26.02 15.28 -13.19
CA VAL A 158 26.44 14.13 -12.37
C VAL A 158 27.46 14.64 -11.35
N ASP A 159 26.97 15.04 -10.18
CA ASP A 159 27.79 15.53 -9.07
C ASP A 159 27.43 14.79 -7.78
N GLU A 160 28.37 14.00 -7.27
CA GLU A 160 28.21 13.22 -6.03
C GLU A 160 28.04 14.12 -4.80
N SER A 161 28.63 15.31 -4.79
CA SER A 161 28.51 16.26 -3.68
C SER A 161 27.08 16.79 -3.58
N LEU A 162 26.47 17.13 -4.72
CA LEU A 162 25.07 17.54 -4.80
C LEU A 162 24.13 16.38 -4.40
N PHE A 163 24.43 15.16 -4.85
CA PHE A 163 23.65 13.98 -4.45
C PHE A 163 23.74 13.71 -2.94
N LYS A 164 24.94 13.82 -2.35
CA LYS A 164 25.15 13.64 -0.91
C LYS A 164 24.45 14.74 -0.09
N ALA A 165 24.52 16.00 -0.53
CA ALA A 165 23.83 17.11 0.10
C ALA A 165 22.31 16.85 0.10
N TRP A 166 21.73 16.47 -1.04
CA TRP A 166 20.31 16.16 -1.15
C TRP A 166 19.87 15.05 -0.19
N ARG A 167 20.64 13.96 -0.07
CA ARG A 167 20.30 12.83 0.79
C ARG A 167 20.35 13.15 2.30
N LEU A 168 21.15 14.14 2.70
CA LEU A 168 21.35 14.50 4.12
C LEU A 168 20.42 15.62 4.61
N VAL A 169 19.82 16.40 3.71
CA VAL A 169 18.99 17.59 4.04
C VAL A 169 17.61 17.23 4.63
N ILE A 170 17.21 15.95 4.67
CA ILE A 170 15.95 15.50 5.29
C ILE A 170 16.15 15.13 6.78
N HIS A 171 17.02 15.85 7.49
CA HIS A 171 17.20 15.72 8.94
C HIS A 171 16.84 17.00 9.68
#